data_AF-A0A0F0KX28-F1
#
_entry.id   AF-A0A0F0KX28-F1
#
_cell.length_a   1.000
_cell.length_b   1.000
_cell.length_c   1.000
_cell.angle_alpha   90.00
_cell.angle_beta   90.00
_cell.angle_gamma   90.00
#
_symmetry.space_group_name_H-M   'P 1'
#
loop_
_entity.id
_entity.type
_entity.pdbx_description
1 polymer ?
#
loop_
_entity_poly.entity_id
_entity_poly.type
_entity_poly.pdbx_seq_one_letter_code
_entity_poly.pdbx_strand_id
1 'polypeptide(L)'
;MRLTRKLAFAATAAAALCLGTVIPAAANSTPDADDIPTFQEFEASTYRDVDGAYVVNGDEVISNQGELRSFYEQLLGADPVTNGLIVNTVNNIDDKWSNAQVGNLTYCVSTAFGARHADVVNAMESGAALWEAASSKVNFIYDSSADANCTTRNNAVLFSVEPVQTTQYIARAFFPSTAPRLQNVLIDDSIWTPGSSWTPTNVLGHELGHVLGFRHEHTRPEAGTCFEDNNWRPLTPYDSSSIMHYPQCNGSSDDLSMTSVDTAGVVSLYGN
;
A
#
# COMPACT_ATOMS: atom_id res chain seq x y z
N MET A 1 46.46 20.87 -34.22
CA MET A 1 45.00 20.84 -34.37
C MET A 1 44.47 19.58 -33.67
N ARG A 2 44.03 19.71 -32.41
CA ARG A 2 43.32 18.67 -31.66
C ARG A 2 42.23 19.39 -30.88
N LEU A 3 40.97 19.12 -31.26
CA LEU A 3 39.79 19.78 -30.70
C LEU A 3 39.56 19.31 -29.26
N THR A 4 39.57 20.26 -28.34
CA THR A 4 38.98 20.14 -27.00
C THR A 4 37.46 20.12 -27.12
N ARG A 5 36.81 18.98 -26.84
CA ARG A 5 35.37 18.93 -26.56
C ARG A 5 35.16 19.25 -25.08
N LYS A 6 34.63 20.44 -24.80
CA LYS A 6 33.99 20.76 -23.52
C LYS A 6 32.66 20.00 -23.50
N LEU A 7 32.53 19.02 -22.62
CA LEU A 7 31.22 18.47 -22.25
C LEU A 7 30.78 19.18 -20.98
N ALA A 8 29.76 20.02 -21.12
CA ALA A 8 29.00 20.55 -20.01
C ALA A 8 28.24 19.38 -19.40
N PHE A 9 28.61 18.96 -18.18
CA PHE A 9 27.74 18.12 -17.37
C PHE A 9 26.71 19.03 -16.71
N ALA A 10 25.54 19.11 -17.33
CA ALA A 10 24.34 19.62 -16.69
C ALA A 10 24.01 18.65 -15.55
N ALA A 11 24.04 19.17 -14.32
CA ALA A 11 23.50 18.48 -13.16
C ALA A 11 21.96 18.42 -13.32
N THR A 12 21.46 17.31 -13.84
CA THR A 12 20.04 16.96 -13.74
C THR A 12 19.92 15.95 -12.59
N ALA A 13 19.49 16.45 -11.44
CA ALA A 13 18.97 15.64 -10.36
C ALA A 13 17.73 14.90 -10.88
N ALA A 14 17.86 13.59 -11.12
CA ALA A 14 16.73 12.71 -11.35
C ALA A 14 16.15 12.32 -9.98
N ALA A 15 15.30 13.19 -9.45
CA ALA A 15 14.47 12.93 -8.28
C ALA A 15 13.02 13.19 -8.68
N ALA A 16 12.36 12.14 -9.17
CA ALA A 16 10.91 11.97 -9.28
C ALA A 16 10.65 10.61 -9.94
N LEU A 17 10.72 9.52 -9.18
CA LEU A 17 10.22 8.22 -9.63
C LEU A 17 8.75 8.03 -9.22
N CYS A 18 7.91 9.01 -9.54
CA CYS A 18 6.46 8.89 -9.49
C CYS A 18 5.90 9.72 -10.65
N LEU A 19 5.97 9.17 -11.86
CA LEU A 19 5.14 9.47 -13.04
C LEU A 19 5.58 8.53 -14.16
N GLY A 20 4.63 7.79 -14.73
CA GLY A 20 4.87 6.75 -15.74
C GLY A 20 5.65 7.23 -16.97
N THR A 21 6.97 7.04 -16.94
CA THR A 21 7.75 6.84 -18.15
C THR A 21 7.85 5.35 -18.40
N VAL A 22 7.16 4.89 -19.44
CA VAL A 22 7.43 3.61 -20.11
C VAL A 22 8.94 3.36 -20.16
N ILE A 23 9.41 2.40 -19.36
CA ILE A 23 10.66 1.71 -19.66
C ILE A 23 10.32 0.92 -20.93
N PRO A 24 10.91 1.24 -22.11
CA PRO A 24 10.72 0.37 -23.25
C PRO A 24 11.22 -1.01 -22.84
N ALA A 25 10.37 -2.03 -23.03
CA ALA A 25 10.70 -3.42 -22.74
C ALA A 25 12.00 -3.81 -23.45
N ALA A 26 13.11 -3.68 -22.74
CA ALA A 26 14.38 -4.26 -23.08
C ALA A 26 14.51 -5.51 -22.21
N ALA A 27 14.74 -6.63 -22.89
CA ALA A 27 14.83 -7.97 -22.35
C ALA A 27 15.59 -8.06 -21.02
N ASN A 28 15.12 -8.95 -20.13
CA ASN A 28 15.79 -9.52 -18.95
C ASN A 28 17.25 -9.08 -18.77
N SER A 29 17.45 -7.87 -18.27
CA SER A 29 18.71 -7.43 -17.71
C SER A 29 18.39 -7.05 -16.28
N THR A 30 18.98 -7.79 -15.33
CA THR A 30 19.26 -7.24 -14.01
C THR A 30 19.79 -5.82 -14.20
N PRO A 31 19.23 -4.79 -13.53
CA PRO A 31 19.76 -3.44 -13.65
C PRO A 31 21.28 -3.49 -13.42
N ASP A 32 22.05 -2.81 -14.27
CA ASP A 32 23.49 -2.67 -14.02
C ASP A 32 23.66 -2.08 -12.61
N ALA A 33 24.66 -2.52 -11.86
CA ALA A 33 24.88 -2.04 -10.49
C ALA A 33 25.03 -0.51 -10.39
N ASP A 34 25.32 0.14 -11.53
CA ASP A 34 25.42 1.60 -11.70
C ASP A 34 24.05 2.32 -11.85
N ASP A 35 22.95 1.60 -12.12
CA ASP A 35 21.59 2.15 -12.28
C ASP A 35 20.74 2.08 -10.98
N ILE A 36 21.25 1.42 -9.94
CA ILE A 36 20.57 1.29 -8.66
C ILE A 36 20.88 2.55 -7.82
N PRO A 37 19.89 3.41 -7.50
CA PRO A 37 20.12 4.61 -6.72
C PRO A 37 20.68 4.22 -5.35
N THR A 38 21.66 4.96 -4.83
CA THR A 38 22.14 4.74 -3.47
C THR A 38 20.99 4.90 -2.46
N PHE A 39 21.10 4.33 -1.25
CA PHE A 39 20.09 4.55 -0.21
C PHE A 39 19.80 6.04 0.03
N GLN A 40 20.83 6.89 -0.05
CA GLN A 40 20.67 8.33 0.14
C GLN A 40 19.84 8.97 -1.00
N GLU A 41 20.04 8.55 -2.24
CA GLU A 41 19.25 9.01 -3.39
C GLU A 41 17.83 8.45 -3.33
N PHE A 42 17.68 7.16 -2.98
CA PHE A 42 16.39 6.52 -2.75
C PHE A 42 15.59 7.30 -1.70
N GLU A 43 16.13 7.46 -0.49
CA GLU A 43 15.49 8.20 0.59
C GLU A 43 15.14 9.64 0.20
N ALA A 44 16.04 10.34 -0.50
CA ALA A 44 15.79 11.72 -0.93
C ALA A 44 14.66 11.82 -1.97
N SER A 45 14.42 10.74 -2.72
CA SER A 45 13.35 10.65 -3.70
C SER A 45 12.04 10.07 -3.16
N THR A 46 12.07 9.37 -2.02
CA THR A 46 10.88 8.81 -1.37
C THR A 46 10.01 9.91 -0.78
N TYR A 47 8.71 9.89 -1.11
CA TYR A 47 7.77 10.85 -0.58
C TYR A 47 7.66 10.72 0.95
N ARG A 48 7.77 11.87 1.64
CA ARG A 48 7.49 11.98 3.07
C ARG A 48 6.13 12.61 3.24
N ASP A 49 5.26 11.91 3.95
CA ASP A 49 3.88 12.35 4.10
C ASP A 49 3.69 13.35 5.26
N VAL A 50 2.45 13.81 5.43
CA VAL A 50 2.04 14.82 6.42
C VAL A 50 2.35 14.45 7.87
N ASP A 51 2.49 13.16 8.18
CA ASP A 51 2.86 12.63 9.49
C ASP A 51 4.36 12.32 9.63
N GLY A 52 5.15 12.58 8.59
CA GLY A 52 6.60 12.37 8.53
C GLY A 52 7.01 10.94 8.20
N ALA A 53 6.07 10.02 8.01
CA ALA A 53 6.34 8.69 7.49
C ALA A 53 6.74 8.75 6.01
N TYR A 54 7.40 7.70 5.53
CA TYR A 54 7.67 7.53 4.10
C TYR A 54 6.53 6.75 3.48
N VAL A 55 6.12 7.14 2.27
CA VAL A 55 5.21 6.35 1.45
C VAL A 55 6.02 5.70 0.34
N VAL A 56 5.92 4.38 0.26
CA VAL A 56 6.50 3.57 -0.82
C VAL A 56 5.38 2.89 -1.59
N ASN A 57 5.68 2.46 -2.81
CA ASN A 57 4.79 1.67 -3.66
C ASN A 57 3.41 2.27 -4.00
N GLY A 58 3.16 3.52 -3.62
CA GLY A 58 1.91 4.24 -3.87
C GLY A 58 1.16 4.54 -2.59
N ASP A 59 1.03 3.57 -1.68
CA ASP A 59 0.11 3.61 -0.54
C ASP A 59 0.62 2.86 0.71
N GLU A 60 1.86 2.36 0.71
CA GLU A 60 2.43 1.63 1.85
C GLU A 60 3.24 2.56 2.76
N VAL A 61 2.96 2.50 4.06
CA VAL A 61 3.62 3.35 5.07
C VAL A 61 4.86 2.66 5.66
N ILE A 62 5.99 3.37 5.61
CA ILE A 62 7.24 3.03 6.31
C ILE A 62 7.52 4.06 7.40
N SER A 63 7.68 3.60 8.65
CA SER A 63 7.59 4.46 9.83
C SER A 63 8.80 5.37 10.01
N ASN A 64 9.98 4.94 9.59
CA ASN A 64 11.23 5.64 9.86
C ASN A 64 12.33 5.29 8.86
N GLN A 65 13.43 6.06 8.89
CA GLN A 65 14.57 5.90 7.98
C GLN A 65 15.25 4.53 8.12
N GLY A 66 15.23 3.94 9.32
CA GLY A 66 15.79 2.60 9.55
C GLY A 66 14.99 1.53 8.82
N GLU A 67 13.66 1.57 8.94
CA GLU A 67 12.76 0.68 8.18
C GLU A 67 12.86 0.92 6.67
N LEU A 68 12.99 2.18 6.24
CA LEU A 68 13.21 2.50 4.82
C LEU A 68 14.54 1.92 4.29
N ARG A 69 15.58 1.92 5.14
CA ARG A 69 16.85 1.29 4.78
C ARG A 69 16.71 -0.22 4.68
N SER A 70 16.01 -0.85 5.61
CA SER A 70 15.73 -2.29 5.53
C SER A 70 14.99 -2.64 4.24
N PHE A 71 13.94 -1.86 3.92
CA PHE A 71 13.20 -1.99 2.66
C PHE A 71 14.13 -1.87 1.44
N TYR A 72 14.95 -0.82 1.39
CA TYR A 72 15.93 -0.61 0.31
C TYR A 72 16.92 -1.77 0.18
N GLU A 73 17.51 -2.24 1.28
CA GLU A 73 18.48 -3.34 1.26
C GLU A 73 17.86 -4.66 0.76
N GLN A 74 16.58 -4.89 1.05
CA GLN A 74 15.84 -6.07 0.62
C GLN A 74 15.37 -5.99 -0.83
N LEU A 75 15.05 -4.79 -1.33
CA LEU A 75 14.82 -4.52 -2.76
C LEU A 75 16.02 -4.97 -3.61
N LEU A 76 17.24 -4.90 -3.06
CA LEU A 76 18.47 -5.33 -3.72
C LEU A 76 18.79 -6.83 -3.57
N GLY A 77 18.06 -7.57 -2.73
CA GLY A 77 18.49 -8.88 -2.26
C GLY A 77 17.35 -9.83 -1.97
N ALA A 78 16.75 -10.43 -2.99
CA ALA A 78 16.24 -11.80 -2.94
C ALA A 78 15.78 -12.30 -4.33
N ASP A 79 15.89 -13.62 -4.53
CA ASP A 79 15.19 -14.31 -5.61
C ASP A 79 13.68 -14.31 -5.26
N PRO A 80 12.81 -13.93 -6.19
CA PRO A 80 11.41 -13.81 -5.88
C PRO A 80 10.76 -15.18 -5.63
N VAL A 81 10.03 -15.28 -4.52
CA VAL A 81 9.12 -16.40 -4.26
C VAL A 81 7.93 -16.28 -5.23
N THR A 82 7.19 -17.35 -5.51
CA THR A 82 6.03 -17.32 -6.43
C THR A 82 4.77 -17.88 -5.75
N ASN A 83 3.60 -17.29 -6.06
CA ASN A 83 2.19 -17.76 -5.95
C ASN A 83 1.15 -17.05 -5.01
N GLY A 84 0.12 -16.40 -5.56
CA GLY A 84 -1.09 -15.75 -4.98
C GLY A 84 -1.00 -14.70 -3.89
N LEU A 85 -2.19 -14.23 -3.45
CA LEU A 85 -2.41 -13.13 -2.50
C LEU A 85 -1.32 -13.17 -1.46
N ILE A 86 -0.53 -12.12 -1.39
CA ILE A 86 0.65 -12.13 -0.56
C ILE A 86 0.38 -11.47 0.78
N VAL A 87 0.95 -12.05 1.84
CA VAL A 87 1.01 -11.41 3.14
C VAL A 87 2.38 -10.76 3.29
N ASN A 88 2.39 -9.51 3.76
CA ASN A 88 3.60 -8.82 4.19
C ASN A 88 4.31 -9.64 5.27
N THR A 89 5.63 -9.59 5.30
CA THR A 89 6.41 -10.25 6.34
C THR A 89 7.42 -9.29 6.95
N VAL A 90 7.58 -9.38 8.26
CA VAL A 90 8.62 -8.66 8.99
C VAL A 90 9.54 -9.69 9.62
N ASN A 91 10.83 -9.64 9.26
CA ASN A 91 11.82 -10.64 9.66
C ASN A 91 11.39 -12.08 9.30
N ASN A 92 10.80 -12.28 8.10
CA ASN A 92 10.27 -13.56 7.59
C ASN A 92 9.09 -14.15 8.39
N ILE A 93 8.38 -13.33 9.17
CA ILE A 93 7.16 -13.73 9.89
C ILE A 93 6.00 -12.95 9.31
N ASP A 94 4.86 -13.62 9.09
CA ASP A 94 3.62 -12.97 8.67
C ASP A 94 3.33 -11.73 9.52
N ASP A 95 3.24 -10.59 8.86
CA ASP A 95 2.81 -9.35 9.46
C ASP A 95 1.27 -9.34 9.50
N LYS A 96 0.75 -10.00 10.52
CA LYS A 96 -0.68 -10.24 10.67
C LYS A 96 -1.14 -9.99 12.10
N TRP A 97 -2.43 -9.69 12.26
CA TRP A 97 -3.03 -9.58 13.58
C TRP A 97 -3.13 -10.93 14.29
N SER A 98 -3.08 -10.91 15.62
CA SER A 98 -3.48 -12.08 16.41
C SER A 98 -4.96 -12.40 16.22
N ASN A 99 -5.38 -13.65 16.48
CA ASN A 99 -6.79 -14.04 16.38
C ASN A 99 -7.72 -13.18 17.26
N ALA A 100 -7.23 -12.70 18.41
CA ALA A 100 -8.03 -11.82 19.26
C ALA A 100 -8.14 -10.40 18.69
N GLN A 101 -7.09 -9.91 18.04
CA GLN A 101 -7.05 -8.56 17.49
C GLN A 101 -7.80 -8.44 16.16
N VAL A 102 -7.69 -9.44 15.27
CA VAL A 102 -8.34 -9.42 13.95
C VAL A 102 -9.88 -9.42 14.05
N GLY A 103 -10.42 -9.98 15.13
CA GLY A 103 -11.85 -9.94 15.44
C GLY A 103 -12.31 -8.67 16.18
N ASN A 104 -11.44 -7.68 16.36
CA ASN A 104 -11.71 -6.46 17.13
C ASN A 104 -10.90 -5.25 16.60
N LEU A 105 -10.90 -5.02 15.29
CA LEU A 105 -10.17 -3.91 14.65
C LEU A 105 -11.01 -2.62 14.75
N THR A 106 -10.89 -1.90 15.86
CA THR A 106 -11.68 -0.68 16.10
C THR A 106 -11.13 0.52 15.33
N TYR A 107 -12.00 1.30 14.69
CA TYR A 107 -11.61 2.51 13.98
C TYR A 107 -12.63 3.62 14.15
N CYS A 108 -12.22 4.84 13.86
CA CYS A 108 -13.09 6.01 13.80
C CYS A 108 -12.96 6.69 12.43
N VAL A 109 -13.89 7.60 12.11
CA VAL A 109 -13.82 8.40 10.88
C VAL A 109 -13.83 9.88 11.25
N SER A 110 -12.76 10.60 10.88
CA SER A 110 -12.57 11.97 11.31
C SER A 110 -13.64 12.92 10.80
N THR A 111 -14.23 13.70 11.70
CA THR A 111 -15.15 14.79 11.33
C THR A 111 -14.51 15.85 10.42
N ALA A 112 -13.17 15.85 10.28
CA ALA A 112 -12.44 16.72 9.35
C ALA A 112 -12.79 16.49 7.87
N PHE A 113 -13.38 15.34 7.50
CA PHE A 113 -13.96 15.12 6.16
C PHE A 113 -15.13 16.08 5.84
N GLY A 114 -15.67 16.78 6.85
CA GLY A 114 -16.73 17.77 6.67
C GLY A 114 -17.98 17.15 6.03
N ALA A 115 -18.43 17.72 4.92
CA ALA A 115 -19.62 17.22 4.21
C ALA A 115 -19.47 15.79 3.67
N ARG A 116 -18.23 15.29 3.52
CA ARG A 116 -17.92 13.92 3.06
C ARG A 116 -17.87 12.89 4.18
N HIS A 117 -18.01 13.29 5.46
CA HIS A 117 -17.88 12.36 6.58
C HIS A 117 -18.79 11.13 6.44
N ALA A 118 -20.08 11.33 6.17
CA ALA A 118 -21.01 10.22 5.98
C ALA A 118 -20.67 9.34 4.77
N ASP A 119 -20.18 9.95 3.68
CA ASP A 119 -19.77 9.21 2.48
C ASP A 119 -18.56 8.30 2.79
N VAL A 120 -17.58 8.80 3.55
CA VAL A 120 -16.40 8.03 3.98
C VAL A 120 -16.78 6.92 4.95
N VAL A 121 -17.67 7.17 5.91
CA VAL A 121 -18.19 6.13 6.82
C VAL A 121 -18.79 4.98 6.01
N ASN A 122 -19.70 5.29 5.07
CA ASN A 122 -20.33 4.28 4.23
C ASN A 122 -19.31 3.50 3.38
N ALA A 123 -18.30 4.18 2.84
CA ALA A 123 -17.26 3.55 2.03
C ALA A 123 -16.35 2.63 2.87
N MET A 124 -15.95 3.05 4.07
CA MET A 124 -15.19 2.23 5.03
C MET A 124 -15.97 0.99 5.45
N GLU A 125 -17.24 1.15 5.84
CA GLU A 125 -18.10 0.03 6.22
C GLU A 125 -18.29 -0.95 5.05
N SER A 126 -18.48 -0.43 3.83
CA SER A 126 -18.62 -1.26 2.63
C SER A 126 -17.33 -2.01 2.27
N GLY A 127 -16.17 -1.36 2.38
CA GLY A 127 -14.87 -1.99 2.15
C GLY A 127 -14.55 -3.05 3.20
N ALA A 128 -14.85 -2.77 4.47
CA ALA A 128 -14.71 -3.73 5.58
C ALA A 128 -15.59 -4.97 5.36
N ALA A 129 -16.84 -4.77 4.94
CA ALA A 129 -17.78 -5.85 4.68
C ALA A 129 -17.28 -6.86 3.63
N LEU A 130 -16.41 -6.46 2.69
CA LEU A 130 -15.80 -7.39 1.73
C LEU A 130 -14.96 -8.46 2.45
N TRP A 131 -14.09 -8.04 3.38
CA TRP A 131 -13.21 -8.94 4.13
C TRP A 131 -13.95 -9.72 5.22
N GLU A 132 -14.92 -9.11 5.90
CA GLU A 132 -15.74 -9.76 6.92
C GLU A 132 -16.68 -10.82 6.33
N ALA A 133 -17.21 -10.58 5.12
CA ALA A 133 -17.98 -11.60 4.40
C ALA A 133 -17.12 -12.80 3.97
N ALA A 134 -15.83 -12.56 3.71
CA ALA A 134 -14.88 -13.60 3.34
C ALA A 134 -14.43 -14.47 4.53
N SER A 135 -14.21 -13.87 5.70
CA SER A 135 -13.77 -14.57 6.91
C SER A 135 -14.53 -14.13 8.16
N SER A 136 -15.20 -15.07 8.84
CA SER A 136 -15.94 -14.82 10.08
C SER A 136 -15.04 -14.53 11.30
N LYS A 137 -13.71 -14.51 11.09
CA LYS A 137 -12.71 -14.13 12.09
C LYS A 137 -12.32 -12.65 12.01
N VAL A 138 -12.52 -12.01 10.86
CA VAL A 138 -12.23 -10.60 10.65
C VAL A 138 -13.43 -9.77 11.11
N ASN A 139 -13.17 -8.68 11.83
CA ASN A 139 -14.21 -7.76 12.26
C ASN A 139 -13.62 -6.36 12.49
N PHE A 140 -14.02 -5.41 11.65
CA PHE A 140 -13.77 -4.00 11.73
C PHE A 140 -14.93 -3.31 12.45
N ILE A 141 -14.61 -2.55 13.50
CA ILE A 141 -15.63 -1.98 14.38
C ILE A 141 -15.54 -0.46 14.31
N TYR A 142 -16.50 0.14 13.62
CA TYR A 142 -16.64 1.59 13.59
C TYR A 142 -17.13 2.12 14.94
N ASP A 143 -16.35 2.99 15.57
CA ASP A 143 -16.69 3.72 16.79
C ASP A 143 -16.89 5.20 16.50
N SER A 144 -18.12 5.56 16.11
CA SER A 144 -18.53 6.95 15.89
C SER A 144 -18.35 7.87 17.11
N SER A 145 -18.25 7.32 18.33
CA SER A 145 -18.03 8.15 19.53
C SER A 145 -16.63 8.77 19.56
N ALA A 146 -15.70 8.22 18.78
CA ALA A 146 -14.32 8.68 18.65
C ALA A 146 -14.10 9.69 17.51
N ASP A 147 -15.08 9.91 16.62
CA ASP A 147 -14.94 10.72 15.39
C ASP A 147 -14.46 12.17 15.61
N ALA A 148 -14.94 12.81 16.68
CA ALA A 148 -14.59 14.19 17.02
C ALA A 148 -13.11 14.35 17.39
N ASN A 149 -12.43 13.25 17.72
CA ASN A 149 -11.01 13.20 18.02
C ASN A 149 -10.33 12.05 17.24
N CYS A 150 -10.79 11.77 16.03
CA CYS A 150 -10.24 10.67 15.24
C CYS A 150 -8.89 11.03 14.63
N THR A 151 -7.83 10.64 15.33
CA THR A 151 -6.43 10.87 14.94
C THR A 151 -5.59 9.72 15.47
N THR A 152 -4.35 9.56 14.99
CA THR A 152 -3.40 8.56 15.50
C THR A 152 -2.98 8.76 16.96
N ARG A 153 -3.49 9.80 17.63
CA ARG A 153 -3.29 10.04 19.06
C ARG A 153 -4.42 9.47 19.93
N ASN A 154 -5.54 9.09 19.31
CA ASN A 154 -6.68 8.53 20.02
C ASN A 154 -6.49 7.04 20.27
N ASN A 155 -6.21 6.68 21.52
CA ASN A 155 -5.98 5.30 21.93
C ASN A 155 -7.26 4.53 22.29
N ALA A 156 -8.44 5.12 22.08
CA ALA A 156 -9.73 4.42 22.25
C ALA A 156 -10.02 3.46 21.08
N VAL A 157 -9.42 3.73 19.91
CA VAL A 157 -9.52 2.92 18.69
C VAL A 157 -8.13 2.42 18.28
N LEU A 158 -8.08 1.38 17.44
CA LEU A 158 -6.83 0.86 16.90
C LEU A 158 -6.21 1.84 15.89
N PHE A 159 -7.01 2.38 14.98
CA PHE A 159 -6.54 3.30 13.96
C PHE A 159 -7.56 4.39 13.61
N SER A 160 -7.08 5.48 13.02
CA SER A 160 -7.91 6.58 12.54
C SER A 160 -8.07 6.57 11.03
N VAL A 161 -9.23 7.03 10.54
CA VAL A 161 -9.44 7.37 9.13
C VAL A 161 -9.53 8.88 9.01
N GLU A 162 -8.59 9.49 8.28
CA GLU A 162 -8.39 10.94 8.26
C GLU A 162 -8.28 11.48 6.82
N PRO A 163 -8.76 12.71 6.56
CA PRO A 163 -8.56 13.34 5.27
C PRO A 163 -7.10 13.77 5.12
N VAL A 164 -6.62 13.72 3.88
CA VAL A 164 -5.37 14.36 3.47
C VAL A 164 -5.61 15.17 2.20
N GLN A 165 -4.70 16.08 1.90
CA GLN A 165 -4.65 16.77 0.62
C GLN A 165 -3.32 16.46 -0.05
N THR A 166 -3.34 15.62 -1.08
CA THR A 166 -2.13 15.18 -1.78
C THR A 166 -2.44 14.87 -3.24
N THR A 167 -1.40 14.66 -4.03
CA THR A 167 -1.50 14.14 -5.40
C THR A 167 -0.72 12.85 -5.57
N GLN A 168 -0.19 12.30 -4.48
CA GLN A 168 0.69 11.13 -4.52
C GLN A 168 -0.10 9.82 -4.51
N TYR A 169 -1.29 9.81 -3.90
CA TYR A 169 -2.15 8.64 -3.78
C TYR A 169 -3.62 9.05 -3.64
N ILE A 170 -4.54 8.10 -3.85
CA ILE A 170 -5.99 8.27 -3.62
C ILE A 170 -6.31 8.00 -2.15
N ALA A 171 -5.79 6.88 -1.64
CA ALA A 171 -5.77 6.55 -0.23
C ALA A 171 -4.44 5.86 0.09
N ARG A 172 -4.15 5.72 1.38
CA ARG A 172 -3.05 4.88 1.86
C ARG A 172 -3.37 4.24 3.19
N ALA A 173 -2.67 3.17 3.51
CA ALA A 173 -2.86 2.41 4.74
C ALA A 173 -1.55 1.95 5.35
N PHE A 174 -1.65 1.11 6.37
CA PHE A 174 -0.55 0.63 7.18
C PHE A 174 -0.63 -0.88 7.31
N PHE A 175 0.50 -1.51 7.63
CA PHE A 175 0.55 -2.93 7.96
C PHE A 175 0.42 -3.15 9.48
N PRO A 176 0.05 -4.35 9.96
CA PRO A 176 -0.14 -4.61 11.39
C PRO A 176 1.07 -4.25 12.29
N SER A 177 2.29 -4.36 11.76
CA SER A 177 3.53 -4.00 12.45
C SER A 177 3.85 -2.50 12.49
N THR A 178 3.15 -1.66 11.70
CA THR A 178 3.37 -0.21 11.66
C THR A 178 3.23 0.39 13.05
N ALA A 179 4.10 1.34 13.41
CA ALA A 179 4.11 1.93 14.74
C ALA A 179 2.74 2.57 15.08
N PRO A 180 2.20 2.43 16.32
CA PRO A 180 0.83 2.86 16.65
C PRO A 180 0.47 4.31 16.30
N ARG A 181 1.45 5.23 16.29
CA ARG A 181 1.22 6.66 15.97
C ARG A 181 1.16 6.96 14.47
N LEU A 182 1.31 5.94 13.63
CA LEU A 182 1.25 5.97 12.17
C LEU A 182 0.20 4.98 11.63
N GLN A 183 -0.58 4.36 12.51
CA GLN A 183 -1.69 3.49 12.12
C GLN A 183 -2.90 4.37 11.77
N ASN A 184 -2.96 4.82 10.53
CA ASN A 184 -4.09 5.52 9.95
C ASN A 184 -4.32 5.14 8.49
N VAL A 185 -5.58 5.27 8.08
CA VAL A 185 -5.95 5.32 6.67
C VAL A 185 -6.09 6.80 6.30
N LEU A 186 -5.27 7.28 5.37
CA LEU A 186 -5.41 8.64 4.83
C LEU A 186 -6.13 8.59 3.50
N ILE A 187 -7.08 9.51 3.31
CA ILE A 187 -7.92 9.55 2.11
C ILE A 187 -7.86 10.96 1.50
N ASP A 188 -7.45 11.04 0.25
CA ASP A 188 -7.52 12.27 -0.55
C ASP A 188 -8.91 12.41 -1.19
N ASP A 189 -9.36 13.65 -1.41
CA ASP A 189 -10.68 13.93 -2.00
C ASP A 189 -10.83 13.39 -3.44
N SER A 190 -9.71 13.09 -4.12
CA SER A 190 -9.70 12.45 -5.44
C SER A 190 -10.36 11.07 -5.48
N ILE A 191 -10.59 10.40 -4.34
CA ILE A 191 -11.41 9.17 -4.26
C ILE A 191 -12.83 9.37 -4.80
N TRP A 192 -13.34 10.61 -4.80
CA TRP A 192 -14.67 10.97 -5.28
C TRP A 192 -14.69 11.40 -6.75
N THR A 193 -13.60 11.20 -7.50
CA THR A 193 -13.49 11.62 -8.89
C THR A 193 -14.63 11.04 -9.73
N PRO A 194 -15.52 11.88 -10.30
CA PRO A 194 -16.66 11.39 -11.06
C PRO A 194 -16.25 10.56 -12.28
N GLY A 195 -16.89 9.41 -12.46
CA GLY A 195 -16.60 8.52 -13.59
C GLY A 195 -15.36 7.63 -13.41
N SER A 196 -14.70 7.67 -12.25
CA SER A 196 -13.73 6.65 -11.87
C SER A 196 -14.41 5.27 -11.86
N SER A 197 -13.76 4.27 -12.45
CA SER A 197 -14.17 2.87 -12.30
C SER A 197 -13.83 2.32 -10.92
N TRP A 198 -12.85 2.92 -10.24
CA TRP A 198 -12.48 2.55 -8.87
C TRP A 198 -13.44 3.23 -7.92
N THR A 199 -14.37 2.45 -7.40
CA THR A 199 -15.34 2.94 -6.41
C THR A 199 -14.65 3.17 -5.06
N PRO A 200 -15.14 4.12 -4.24
CA PRO A 200 -14.63 4.31 -2.88
C PRO A 200 -14.64 3.02 -2.05
N THR A 201 -15.65 2.16 -2.25
CA THR A 201 -15.72 0.84 -1.61
C THR A 201 -14.53 -0.04 -1.98
N ASN A 202 -14.17 -0.13 -3.26
CA ASN A 202 -13.07 -0.98 -3.71
C ASN A 202 -11.71 -0.41 -3.32
N VAL A 203 -11.54 0.92 -3.40
CA VAL A 203 -10.32 1.58 -2.91
C VAL A 203 -10.14 1.33 -1.41
N LEU A 204 -11.16 1.55 -0.59
CA LEU A 204 -11.02 1.30 0.86
C LEU A 204 -11.01 -0.18 1.20
N GLY A 205 -11.60 -1.05 0.37
CA GLY A 205 -11.42 -2.49 0.46
C GLY A 205 -9.95 -2.89 0.26
N HIS A 206 -9.27 -2.31 -0.71
CA HIS A 206 -7.84 -2.46 -0.92
C HIS A 206 -7.01 -2.00 0.30
N GLU A 207 -7.25 -0.78 0.77
CA GLU A 207 -6.54 -0.23 1.94
C GLU A 207 -6.73 -1.10 3.20
N LEU A 208 -7.95 -1.59 3.42
CA LEU A 208 -8.23 -2.51 4.53
C LEU A 208 -7.57 -3.88 4.35
N GLY A 209 -7.21 -4.26 3.12
CA GLY A 209 -6.35 -5.40 2.85
C GLY A 209 -4.95 -5.21 3.44
N HIS A 210 -4.34 -4.03 3.28
CA HIS A 210 -3.08 -3.69 3.93
C HIS A 210 -3.18 -3.70 5.45
N VAL A 211 -4.28 -3.16 6.01
CA VAL A 211 -4.56 -3.22 7.45
C VAL A 211 -4.61 -4.67 7.94
N LEU A 212 -5.05 -5.62 7.11
CA LEU A 212 -5.02 -7.05 7.41
C LEU A 212 -3.68 -7.73 7.14
N GLY A 213 -2.70 -7.02 6.60
CA GLY A 213 -1.37 -7.54 6.31
C GLY A 213 -1.15 -7.98 4.86
N PHE A 214 -2.11 -7.78 3.94
CA PHE A 214 -1.93 -8.14 2.54
C PHE A 214 -1.09 -7.10 1.81
N ARG A 215 -0.09 -7.55 1.05
CA ARG A 215 0.78 -6.71 0.22
C ARG A 215 0.29 -6.75 -1.23
N HIS A 216 0.76 -5.83 -2.05
CA HIS A 216 0.38 -5.77 -3.45
C HIS A 216 0.79 -6.99 -4.28
N GLU A 217 -0.16 -7.54 -5.02
CA GLU A 217 0.09 -8.67 -5.93
C GLU A 217 1.12 -8.36 -7.02
N HIS A 218 1.28 -7.08 -7.38
CA HIS A 218 2.13 -6.68 -8.50
C HIS A 218 3.63 -6.81 -8.21
N THR A 219 4.07 -6.86 -6.95
CA THR A 219 5.51 -7.03 -6.62
C THR A 219 6.05 -8.39 -7.08
N ARG A 220 5.16 -9.26 -7.56
CA ARG A 220 5.47 -10.63 -7.91
C ARG A 220 5.98 -10.73 -9.35
N PRO A 221 6.87 -11.69 -9.64
CA PRO A 221 7.43 -11.84 -10.99
C PRO A 221 6.39 -12.05 -12.07
N GLU A 222 5.25 -12.68 -11.74
CA GLU A 222 4.17 -12.97 -12.66
C GLU A 222 3.52 -11.69 -13.24
N ALA A 223 3.58 -10.56 -12.54
CA ALA A 223 3.14 -9.27 -13.07
C ALA A 223 4.04 -8.76 -14.20
N GLY A 224 5.32 -9.13 -14.18
CA GLY A 224 6.32 -8.77 -15.20
C GLY A 224 6.64 -7.28 -15.28
N THR A 225 6.09 -6.46 -14.38
CA THR A 225 6.34 -5.01 -14.24
C THR A 225 5.99 -4.58 -12.82
N CYS A 226 6.57 -3.45 -12.40
CA CYS A 226 6.52 -2.96 -11.02
C CYS A 226 7.13 -3.96 -10.04
N PHE A 227 7.93 -3.46 -9.11
CA PHE A 227 8.55 -4.28 -8.08
C PHE A 227 8.69 -3.42 -6.83
N GLU A 228 8.33 -4.00 -5.70
CA GLU A 228 8.38 -3.35 -4.41
C GLU A 228 9.55 -3.91 -3.61
N ASP A 229 9.39 -5.16 -3.14
CA ASP A 229 10.39 -5.92 -2.41
C ASP A 229 10.04 -7.42 -2.39
N ASN A 230 10.78 -8.18 -1.59
CA ASN A 230 10.58 -9.61 -1.35
C ASN A 230 10.11 -9.93 0.09
N ASN A 231 9.61 -8.94 0.83
CA ASN A 231 9.15 -9.08 2.21
C ASN A 231 7.74 -9.63 2.28
N TRP A 232 7.54 -10.79 1.66
CA TRP A 232 6.22 -11.38 1.59
C TRP A 232 6.29 -12.88 1.39
N ARG A 233 5.15 -13.53 1.63
CA ARG A 233 4.96 -14.90 1.20
C ARG A 233 3.61 -15.13 0.52
N PRO A 234 3.57 -16.11 -0.39
CA PRO A 234 2.35 -16.56 -1.06
C PRO A 234 1.25 -17.06 -0.08
N LEU A 235 -0.03 -16.70 -0.29
CA LEU A 235 -1.20 -17.38 0.31
C LEU A 235 -2.06 -18.16 -0.70
N THR A 236 -2.10 -17.78 -1.98
CA THR A 236 -2.96 -18.41 -3.01
C THR A 236 -2.18 -18.67 -4.32
N PRO A 237 -2.78 -18.82 -5.52
CA PRO A 237 -2.09 -18.61 -6.82
C PRO A 237 -2.23 -17.18 -7.37
N TYR A 238 -1.32 -16.74 -8.27
CA TYR A 238 -1.32 -15.37 -8.83
C TYR A 238 -2.69 -14.94 -9.34
N ASP A 239 -3.10 -13.74 -8.98
CA ASP A 239 -4.33 -13.14 -9.48
C ASP A 239 -4.10 -11.71 -9.95
N SER A 240 -3.94 -11.54 -11.26
CA SER A 240 -3.84 -10.21 -11.89
C SER A 240 -5.10 -9.37 -11.69
N SER A 241 -6.23 -9.96 -11.32
CA SER A 241 -7.48 -9.26 -11.04
C SER A 241 -7.73 -8.98 -9.56
N SER A 242 -6.81 -9.37 -8.67
CA SER A 242 -6.94 -9.17 -7.22
C SER A 242 -7.25 -7.71 -6.88
N ILE A 243 -8.04 -7.50 -5.82
CA ILE A 243 -8.21 -6.17 -5.22
C ILE A 243 -6.88 -5.55 -4.83
N MET A 244 -5.87 -6.36 -4.49
CA MET A 244 -4.51 -5.91 -4.11
C MET A 244 -3.59 -5.74 -5.34
N HIS A 245 -4.12 -5.72 -6.57
CA HIS A 245 -3.30 -5.56 -7.78
C HIS A 245 -3.53 -4.22 -8.47
N TYR A 246 -2.45 -3.48 -8.67
CA TYR A 246 -2.47 -2.22 -9.41
C TYR A 246 -2.63 -2.41 -10.92
N PRO A 247 -3.63 -1.79 -11.57
CA PRO A 247 -3.84 -1.90 -13.02
C PRO A 247 -2.68 -1.31 -13.85
N GLN A 248 -2.04 -0.23 -13.36
CA GLN A 248 -0.85 0.34 -13.99
C GLN A 248 0.36 -0.60 -13.96
N CYS A 249 0.28 -1.70 -13.21
CA CYS A 249 1.34 -2.69 -13.05
C CYS A 249 0.98 -4.04 -13.69
N ASN A 250 0.24 -4.06 -14.81
CA ASN A 250 -0.31 -5.26 -15.47
C ASN A 250 -1.42 -5.98 -14.68
N GLY A 251 -2.06 -5.29 -13.74
CA GLY A 251 -3.33 -5.74 -13.19
C GLY A 251 -4.41 -5.75 -14.27
N SER A 252 -5.23 -6.80 -14.32
CA SER A 252 -6.34 -6.94 -15.26
C SER A 252 -7.68 -6.45 -14.72
N SER A 253 -7.73 -6.05 -13.44
CA SER A 253 -8.93 -5.45 -12.85
C SER A 253 -9.09 -4.01 -13.32
N ASP A 254 -10.26 -3.66 -13.83
CA ASP A 254 -10.57 -2.29 -14.24
C ASP A 254 -11.15 -1.46 -13.07
N ASP A 255 -11.56 -2.10 -11.97
CA ASP A 255 -12.35 -1.49 -10.89
C ASP A 255 -11.87 -1.80 -9.46
N LEU A 256 -10.82 -2.61 -9.30
CA LEU A 256 -10.33 -3.12 -8.00
C LEU A 256 -11.38 -3.93 -7.22
N SER A 257 -12.28 -4.63 -7.91
CA SER A 257 -13.22 -5.53 -7.23
C SER A 257 -12.52 -6.73 -6.57
N MET A 258 -12.98 -7.10 -5.38
CA MET A 258 -12.49 -8.29 -4.66
C MET A 258 -12.82 -9.57 -5.42
N THR A 259 -11.83 -10.45 -5.54
CA THR A 259 -11.97 -11.74 -6.22
C THR A 259 -12.20 -12.89 -5.22
N SER A 260 -12.55 -14.05 -5.75
CA SER A 260 -12.62 -15.27 -4.94
C SER A 260 -11.25 -15.75 -4.46
N VAL A 261 -10.16 -15.32 -5.11
CA VAL A 261 -8.79 -15.62 -4.72
C VAL A 261 -8.40 -14.79 -3.50
N ASP A 262 -8.79 -13.51 -3.45
CA ASP A 262 -8.63 -12.64 -2.28
C ASP A 262 -9.35 -13.24 -1.05
N THR A 263 -10.60 -13.67 -1.27
CA THR A 263 -11.43 -14.36 -0.26
C THR A 263 -10.75 -15.63 0.27
N ALA A 264 -10.18 -16.45 -0.62
CA ALA A 264 -9.46 -17.65 -0.21
C ALA A 264 -8.18 -17.32 0.59
N GLY A 265 -7.49 -16.24 0.23
CA GLY A 265 -6.27 -15.79 0.90
C GLY A 265 -6.52 -15.34 2.34
N VAL A 266 -7.55 -14.51 2.58
CA VAL A 266 -7.91 -14.08 3.94
C VAL A 266 -8.35 -15.26 4.82
N VAL A 267 -9.12 -16.20 4.27
CA VAL A 267 -9.49 -17.43 4.99
C VAL A 267 -8.26 -18.29 5.28
N SER A 268 -7.29 -18.36 4.38
CA SER A 268 -6.03 -19.08 4.64
C SER A 268 -5.20 -18.44 5.75
N LEU A 269 -5.21 -17.11 5.86
CA LEU A 269 -4.38 -16.38 6.83
C LEU A 269 -5.00 -16.37 8.24
N TYR A 270 -6.31 -16.13 8.32
CA TYR A 270 -7.04 -15.89 9.56
C TYR A 270 -8.04 -16.98 9.93
N GLY A 271 -8.37 -17.88 9.01
CA GLY A 271 -9.37 -18.93 9.19
C GLY A 271 -10.79 -18.45 8.89
N ASN A 272 -11.77 -19.30 9.24
CA ASN A 272 -13.19 -18.96 9.22
C ASN A 272 -13.83 -19.35 10.54
#